data_AF-A0A1H9AC13-F1
#
_entry.id   AF-A0A1H9AC13-F1
#
_cell.length_a   1.000
_cell.length_b   1.000
_cell.length_c   1.000
_cell.angle_alpha   90.00
_cell.angle_beta   90.00
_cell.angle_gamma   90.00
#
_symmetry.space_group_name_H-M   'P 1'
#
loop_
_entity.id
_entity.type
_entity.pdbx_description
1 polymer ?
#
loop_
_entity_poly.entity_id
_entity_poly.type
_entity_poly.pdbx_seq_one_letter_code
_entity_poly.pdbx_strand_id
1 'polypeptide(L)'
;HAAKANQSPYPWAQTIVTVGLLKSVQGRWACVPLAFAYFLRAKTTVLQNLSLYGRHLRYQSKFRQAVDMIERISQVFTDAPVLVVADSWFGNQGLMQPLRIALGNRAHLLSRLRVNAVMYDLPKTQPGKAGRPRKYGQRPDPDSHARGGHQPPAFLHDGHHAHLGVRPAPGKGATTPLRYPGTVRICVRRPAPCLGA
;
A
#
# COMPACT_ATOMS: atom_id res chain seq x y z
N HIS A 1 15.66 -24.03 -6.74
CA HIS A 1 15.44 -24.09 -5.27
C HIS A 1 13.94 -23.98 -4.93
N ALA A 2 13.43 -24.99 -4.23
CA ALA A 2 12.13 -25.08 -3.53
C ALA A 2 10.82 -25.10 -4.34
N ALA A 3 10.61 -26.15 -5.14
CA ALA A 3 9.27 -26.64 -5.44
C ALA A 3 8.82 -27.51 -4.24
N LYS A 4 8.26 -26.90 -3.20
CA LYS A 4 7.90 -27.62 -1.96
C LYS A 4 6.60 -28.40 -2.16
N ALA A 5 6.68 -29.73 -2.13
CA ALA A 5 5.57 -30.68 -2.24
C ALA A 5 4.71 -30.81 -0.95
N ASN A 6 4.76 -29.81 -0.06
CA ASN A 6 3.91 -29.72 1.12
C ASN A 6 2.96 -28.53 0.95
N GLN A 7 1.85 -28.76 0.23
CA GLN A 7 0.72 -27.83 0.24
C GLN A 7 -0.32 -28.41 1.21
N SER A 8 -0.62 -27.68 2.28
CA SER A 8 -1.70 -28.06 3.19
C SER A 8 -3.04 -28.06 2.44
N PRO A 9 -4.00 -28.94 2.80
CA PRO A 9 -5.34 -28.89 2.22
C PRO A 9 -6.10 -27.62 2.62
N TYR A 10 -5.63 -26.92 3.67
CA TYR A 10 -6.22 -25.68 4.17
C TYR A 10 -5.70 -24.44 3.44
N PRO A 11 -6.54 -23.38 3.30
CA PRO A 11 -6.12 -22.08 2.82
C PRO A 11 -4.97 -21.54 3.68
N TRP A 12 -3.87 -21.19 3.03
CA TRP A 12 -2.66 -20.68 3.67
C TRP A 12 -2.52 -19.20 3.37
N ALA A 13 -1.79 -18.47 4.20
CA ALA A 13 -1.62 -17.01 4.16
C ALA A 13 -1.44 -16.36 2.77
N GLN A 14 -0.90 -17.08 1.78
CA GLN A 14 -0.74 -16.57 0.42
C GLN A 14 -2.06 -16.47 -0.37
N THR A 15 -3.15 -17.06 0.10
CA THR A 15 -4.47 -17.06 -0.54
C THR A 15 -5.47 -16.14 0.14
N ILE A 16 -5.07 -15.36 1.15
CA ILE A 16 -5.97 -14.44 1.87
C ILE A 16 -5.41 -13.02 1.81
N VAL A 17 -6.27 -12.06 1.48
CA VAL A 17 -6.03 -10.63 1.62
C VAL A 17 -6.88 -10.12 2.77
N THR A 18 -6.27 -9.49 3.76
CA THR A 18 -7.00 -8.96 4.93
C THR A 18 -6.79 -7.46 5.02
N VAL A 19 -7.90 -6.75 5.27
CA VAL A 19 -7.95 -5.31 5.52
C VAL A 19 -8.52 -5.10 6.92
N GLY A 20 -7.86 -4.27 7.71
CA GLY A 20 -8.27 -4.00 9.08
C GLY A 20 -7.97 -2.58 9.53
N LEU A 21 -8.62 -2.16 10.61
CA LEU A 21 -8.33 -0.89 11.26
C LEU A 21 -7.07 -1.03 12.12
N LEU A 22 -6.11 -0.13 11.91
CA LEU A 22 -4.92 -0.06 12.75
C LEU A 22 -5.21 0.81 13.97
N LYS A 23 -5.35 0.18 15.14
CA LYS A 23 -5.71 0.82 16.41
C LYS A 23 -4.67 0.51 17.48
N SER A 24 -4.33 1.49 18.31
CA SER A 24 -3.54 1.24 19.52
C SER A 24 -4.45 0.67 20.60
N VAL A 25 -4.14 -0.53 21.09
CA VAL A 25 -4.83 -1.25 22.16
C VAL A 25 -3.79 -1.55 23.24
N GLN A 26 -4.00 -1.02 24.45
CA GLN A 26 -3.09 -1.23 25.60
C GLN A 26 -1.61 -0.93 25.29
N GLY A 27 -1.34 0.17 24.58
CA GLY A 27 0.01 0.58 24.21
C GLY A 27 0.64 -0.21 23.06
N ARG A 28 -0.08 -1.15 22.44
CA ARG A 28 0.39 -1.93 21.28
C ARG A 28 -0.48 -1.65 20.06
N TRP A 29 0.14 -1.60 18.89
CA TRP A 29 -0.60 -1.47 17.63
C TRP A 29 -1.22 -2.82 17.23
N ALA A 30 -2.54 -2.86 17.16
CA ALA A 30 -3.30 -4.00 16.70
C ALA A 30 -3.98 -3.69 15.36
N CYS A 31 -3.99 -4.67 14.46
CA CYS A 31 -4.82 -4.65 13.26
C CYS A 31 -6.13 -5.37 13.58
N VAL A 32 -7.22 -4.63 13.76
CA VAL A 32 -8.55 -5.17 13.96
C VAL A 32 -9.12 -5.53 12.59
N PRO A 33 -9.28 -6.82 12.23
CA PRO A 33 -9.74 -7.21 10.90
C PRO A 33 -11.16 -6.70 10.66
N LEU A 34 -11.39 -6.08 9.50
CA LEU A 34 -12.70 -5.58 9.09
C LEU A 34 -13.23 -6.31 7.85
N ALA A 35 -12.34 -6.67 6.94
CA ALA A 35 -12.69 -7.38 5.72
C ALA A 35 -11.57 -8.34 5.31
N PHE A 36 -11.94 -9.43 4.65
CA PHE A 36 -11.00 -10.33 4.02
C PHE A 36 -11.55 -10.86 2.70
N ALA A 37 -10.65 -11.27 1.81
CA ALA A 37 -10.98 -11.91 0.55
C ALA A 37 -10.05 -13.09 0.28
N TYR A 38 -10.60 -14.15 -0.31
CA TYR A 38 -9.81 -15.26 -0.82
C TYR A 38 -9.27 -14.92 -2.22
N PHE A 39 -7.96 -15.03 -2.38
CA PHE A 39 -7.28 -14.92 -3.65
C PHE A 39 -7.23 -16.29 -4.33
N LEU A 40 -7.98 -16.41 -5.43
CA LEU A 40 -7.94 -17.55 -6.32
C LEU A 40 -7.05 -17.22 -7.53
N ARG A 41 -6.19 -18.17 -7.92
CA ARG A 41 -5.33 -17.99 -9.09
C ARG A 41 -6.16 -18.02 -10.36
N ALA A 42 -5.84 -17.16 -11.32
CA ALA A 42 -6.56 -17.06 -12.60
C ALA A 42 -6.70 -18.42 -13.30
N LYS A 43 -5.61 -19.23 -13.34
CA LYS A 43 -5.65 -20.59 -13.88
C LYS A 43 -6.74 -21.44 -13.22
N THR A 44 -6.83 -21.43 -11.90
CA THR A 44 -7.85 -22.19 -11.15
C THR A 44 -9.25 -21.67 -11.45
N THR A 45 -9.46 -20.35 -11.42
CA THR A 45 -10.78 -19.75 -11.62
C THR A 45 -11.31 -19.94 -13.05
N VAL A 46 -10.46 -19.75 -14.06
CA VAL A 46 -10.84 -19.86 -15.48
C VAL A 46 -11.00 -21.32 -15.91
N LEU A 47 -10.13 -22.23 -15.45
CA LEU A 47 -10.19 -23.64 -15.84
C LEU A 47 -11.31 -24.42 -15.16
N GLN A 48 -11.68 -24.06 -13.93
CA GLN A 48 -12.62 -24.86 -13.12
C GLN A 48 -14.04 -24.29 -13.08
N ASN A 49 -14.32 -23.20 -13.80
CA ASN A 49 -15.61 -22.50 -13.85
C ASN A 49 -16.32 -22.43 -12.49
N LEU A 50 -15.55 -22.11 -11.44
CA LEU A 50 -15.98 -22.29 -10.05
C LEU A 50 -17.18 -21.39 -9.75
N SER A 51 -18.22 -21.98 -9.16
CA SER A 51 -19.35 -21.25 -8.61
C SER A 51 -19.42 -21.45 -7.09
N LEU A 52 -19.80 -20.38 -6.38
CA LEU A 52 -20.03 -20.41 -4.94
C LEU A 52 -21.43 -19.85 -4.70
N TYR A 53 -22.30 -20.64 -4.06
CA TYR A 53 -23.70 -20.26 -3.82
C TYR A 53 -24.43 -19.77 -5.10
N GLY A 54 -24.24 -20.47 -6.22
CA GLY A 54 -24.85 -20.13 -7.50
C GLY A 54 -24.23 -18.92 -8.23
N ARG A 55 -23.15 -18.32 -7.71
CA ARG A 55 -22.45 -17.20 -8.36
C ARG A 55 -21.11 -17.66 -8.93
N HIS A 56 -20.87 -17.39 -10.22
CA HIS A 56 -19.57 -17.63 -10.83
C HIS A 56 -18.50 -16.74 -10.21
N LEU A 57 -17.44 -17.38 -9.73
CA LEU A 57 -16.27 -16.69 -9.18
C LEU A 57 -15.49 -16.08 -10.34
N ARG A 58 -15.41 -14.75 -10.36
CA ARG A 58 -14.54 -14.03 -11.30
C ARG A 58 -13.16 -13.87 -10.70
N TYR A 59 -12.14 -14.08 -11.51
CA TYR A 59 -10.78 -13.81 -11.08
C TYR A 59 -10.64 -12.33 -10.73
N GLN A 60 -10.02 -12.06 -9.57
CA GLN A 60 -9.61 -10.73 -9.18
C GLN A 60 -8.18 -10.77 -8.64
N SER A 61 -7.39 -9.76 -9.01
CA SER A 61 -6.05 -9.62 -8.44
C SER A 61 -6.13 -9.23 -6.97
N LYS A 62 -5.10 -9.57 -6.18
CA LYS A 62 -5.00 -9.15 -4.78
C LYS A 62 -5.07 -7.64 -4.59
N PHE A 63 -4.52 -6.88 -5.54
CA PHE A 63 -4.59 -5.42 -5.54
C PHE A 63 -6.03 -4.95 -5.67
N ARG A 64 -6.78 -5.51 -6.63
CA ARG A 64 -8.18 -5.14 -6.82
C ARG A 64 -9.03 -5.49 -5.60
N GLN A 65 -8.86 -6.69 -5.05
CA GLN A 65 -9.52 -7.10 -3.81
C GLN A 65 -9.22 -6.15 -2.64
N ALA A 66 -7.95 -5.75 -2.47
CA ALA A 66 -7.57 -4.81 -1.43
C ALA A 66 -8.23 -3.43 -1.63
N VAL A 67 -8.20 -2.90 -2.86
CA VAL A 67 -8.80 -1.60 -3.20
C VAL A 67 -10.29 -1.62 -2.96
N ASP A 68 -11.01 -2.64 -3.45
CA ASP A 68 -12.46 -2.76 -3.27
C ASP A 68 -12.84 -2.81 -1.78
N MET A 69 -12.06 -3.51 -0.95
CA MET A 69 -12.28 -3.56 0.50
C MET A 69 -11.99 -2.21 1.17
N ILE A 70 -10.89 -1.54 0.80
CA ILE A 70 -10.52 -0.22 1.35
C ILE A 70 -11.55 0.83 0.95
N GLU A 71 -11.98 0.83 -0.31
CA GLU A 71 -12.97 1.75 -0.85
C GLU A 71 -14.28 1.66 -0.05
N ARG A 72 -14.80 0.43 0.14
CA ARG A 72 -16.00 0.19 0.96
C ARG A 72 -15.85 0.70 2.40
N ILE A 73 -14.70 0.46 3.03
CA ILE A 73 -14.44 0.96 4.39
C ILE A 73 -14.35 2.49 4.40
N SER A 74 -13.74 3.09 3.36
CA SER A 74 -13.54 4.53 3.26
C SER A 74 -14.81 5.33 3.08
N GLN A 75 -15.90 4.69 2.61
CA GLN A 75 -17.23 5.29 2.51
C GLN A 75 -17.82 5.63 3.88
N VAL A 76 -17.40 4.94 4.95
CA VAL A 76 -17.80 5.26 6.34
C VAL A 76 -17.08 6.52 6.85
N PHE A 77 -15.96 6.88 6.25
CA PHE A 77 -15.07 7.95 6.72
C PHE A 77 -14.83 9.00 5.63
N THR A 78 -15.89 9.54 5.04
CA THR A 78 -15.89 10.31 3.79
C THR A 78 -15.01 11.57 3.79
N ASP A 79 -14.79 12.18 4.95
CA ASP A 79 -14.00 13.41 5.06
C ASP A 79 -12.58 13.17 5.60
N ALA A 80 -12.31 11.95 6.08
CA ALA A 80 -11.03 11.63 6.69
C ALA A 80 -10.00 11.21 5.63
N PRO A 81 -8.73 11.67 5.74
CA PRO A 81 -7.63 11.06 5.00
C PRO A 81 -7.46 9.60 5.44
N VAL A 82 -7.17 8.74 4.47
CA VAL A 82 -7.01 7.29 4.66
C VAL A 82 -5.54 6.95 4.46
N LEU A 83 -4.86 6.60 5.55
CA LEU A 83 -3.49 6.09 5.54
C LEU A 83 -3.51 4.56 5.49
N VAL A 84 -3.16 4.01 4.34
CA VAL A 84 -3.00 2.58 4.15
C VAL A 84 -1.60 2.18 4.60
N VAL A 85 -1.50 1.32 5.61
CA VAL A 85 -0.25 0.71 6.10
C VAL A 85 -0.15 -0.70 5.55
N ALA A 86 0.82 -0.97 4.67
CA ALA A 86 0.90 -2.23 3.96
C ALA A 86 2.29 -2.87 4.00
N ASP A 87 2.35 -4.17 3.71
CA ASP A 87 3.62 -4.85 3.49
C ASP A 87 4.28 -4.44 2.16
N SER A 88 5.51 -4.92 1.91
CA SER A 88 6.26 -4.58 0.70
C SER A 88 5.74 -5.19 -0.60
N TRP A 89 4.78 -6.12 -0.53
CA TRP A 89 4.10 -6.61 -1.73
C TRP A 89 3.13 -5.55 -2.24
N PHE A 90 2.47 -4.84 -1.34
CA PHE A 90 1.49 -3.82 -1.64
C PHE A 90 2.08 -2.42 -1.88
N GLY A 91 3.34 -2.21 -1.52
CA GLY A 91 4.08 -0.95 -1.70
C GLY A 91 4.48 -0.61 -3.14
N ASN A 92 3.56 -0.68 -4.10
CA ASN A 92 3.81 -0.32 -5.49
C ASN A 92 2.59 0.35 -6.15
N GLN A 93 2.79 0.84 -7.39
CA GLN A 93 1.76 1.52 -8.17
C GLN A 93 0.51 0.66 -8.44
N GLY A 94 0.62 -0.67 -8.40
CA GLY A 94 -0.50 -1.59 -8.52
C GLY A 94 -1.54 -1.45 -7.40
N LEU A 95 -1.14 -1.01 -6.20
CA LEU A 95 -2.08 -0.60 -5.15
C LEU A 95 -2.37 0.90 -5.19
N MET A 96 -1.30 1.72 -5.28
CA MET A 96 -1.41 3.17 -5.09
C MET A 96 -2.26 3.85 -6.17
N GLN A 97 -2.08 3.49 -7.44
CA GLN A 97 -2.80 4.14 -8.55
C GLN A 97 -4.31 3.87 -8.47
N PRO A 98 -4.80 2.61 -8.35
CA PRO A 98 -6.23 2.36 -8.17
C PRO A 98 -6.80 2.99 -6.90
N LEU A 99 -6.03 3.03 -5.80
CA LEU A 99 -6.46 3.66 -4.56
C LEU A 99 -6.63 5.18 -4.73
N ARG A 100 -5.73 5.83 -5.47
CA ARG A 100 -5.84 7.27 -5.81
C ARG A 100 -7.05 7.54 -6.71
N ILE A 101 -7.38 6.63 -7.63
CA ILE A 101 -8.59 6.74 -8.45
C ILE A 101 -9.84 6.64 -7.57
N ALA A 102 -9.87 5.70 -6.62
CA ALA A 102 -11.04 5.47 -5.77
C ALA A 102 -11.25 6.54 -4.68
N LEU A 103 -10.17 7.02 -4.04
CA LEU A 103 -10.26 7.90 -2.86
C LEU A 103 -9.77 9.34 -3.15
N GLY A 104 -9.27 9.63 -4.35
CA GLY A 104 -8.67 10.93 -4.68
C GLY A 104 -7.52 11.29 -3.75
N ASN A 105 -7.39 12.57 -3.40
CA ASN A 105 -6.28 13.10 -2.59
C ASN A 105 -6.23 12.56 -1.16
N ARG A 106 -7.30 11.91 -0.67
CA ARG A 106 -7.37 11.30 0.66
C ARG A 106 -6.54 10.03 0.82
N ALA A 107 -6.11 9.42 -0.29
CA ALA A 107 -5.31 8.20 -0.26
C ALA A 107 -3.84 8.48 0.10
N HIS A 108 -3.36 7.85 1.17
CA HIS A 108 -1.94 7.82 1.54
C HIS A 108 -1.50 6.37 1.73
N LEU A 109 -0.25 6.06 1.37
CA LEU A 109 0.32 4.72 1.50
C LEU A 109 1.63 4.79 2.26
N LEU A 110 1.71 4.03 3.36
CA LEU A 110 2.93 3.75 4.09
C LEU A 110 3.21 2.26 3.96
N SER A 111 4.32 1.92 3.33
CA SER A 111 4.70 0.52 3.14
C SER A 111 6.20 0.34 3.26
N ARG A 112 6.62 -0.86 3.64
CA ARG A 112 8.02 -1.26 3.45
C ARG A 112 8.33 -1.30 1.96
N LEU A 113 9.48 -0.79 1.54
CA LEU A 113 9.93 -0.95 0.16
C LEU A 113 10.65 -2.30 0.01
N ARG A 114 10.49 -2.97 -1.13
CA ARG A 114 11.20 -4.23 -1.41
C ARG A 114 12.66 -3.92 -1.75
N VAL A 115 13.60 -4.75 -1.29
CA VAL A 115 15.05 -4.51 -1.52
C VAL A 115 15.43 -4.43 -3.00
N ASN A 116 14.69 -5.12 -3.87
CA ASN A 116 14.89 -5.09 -5.32
C ASN A 116 14.05 -4.01 -6.01
N ALA A 117 13.40 -3.11 -5.27
CA ALA A 117 12.71 -1.98 -5.86
C ALA A 117 13.75 -1.00 -6.38
N VAL A 118 13.65 -0.68 -7.67
CA VAL A 118 14.50 0.33 -8.29
C VAL A 118 13.85 1.68 -8.09
N MET A 119 14.54 2.57 -7.39
CA MET A 119 14.14 3.97 -7.28
C MET A 119 14.61 4.71 -8.53
N TYR A 120 13.76 5.57 -9.04
CA TYR A 120 14.07 6.48 -10.12
C TYR A 120 13.65 7.88 -9.69
N ASP A 121 14.39 8.88 -10.12
CA ASP A 121 13.97 10.27 -10.02
C ASP A 121 12.68 10.49 -10.81
N LEU A 122 12.03 11.62 -10.52
CA LEU A 122 10.93 12.09 -11.35
C LEU A 122 11.45 12.39 -12.78
N PRO A 123 10.69 12.03 -13.82
CA PRO A 123 11.07 12.36 -15.18
C PRO A 123 11.10 13.89 -15.34
N LYS A 124 12.25 14.43 -15.75
CA LYS A 124 12.36 15.84 -16.10
C LYS A 124 11.68 16.07 -17.44
N THR A 125 10.72 17.00 -17.50
CA THR A 125 10.08 17.41 -18.76
C THR A 125 11.14 18.02 -19.67
N GLN A 126 11.38 17.41 -20.83
CA GLN A 126 12.26 17.96 -21.86
C GLN A 126 11.39 18.52 -22.99
N PRO A 127 11.23 19.86 -23.10
CA PRO A 127 10.46 20.45 -24.19
C PRO A 127 11.13 20.14 -25.54
N GLY A 128 10.32 19.90 -26.57
CA GLY A 128 10.78 19.79 -27.97
C GLY A 128 11.19 18.40 -28.46
N LYS A 129 11.07 17.33 -27.66
CA LYS A 129 11.30 15.96 -28.15
C LYS A 129 10.01 15.30 -28.60
N ALA A 130 9.95 14.88 -29.87
CA ALA A 130 8.86 14.08 -30.39
C ALA A 130 8.83 12.69 -29.71
N GLY A 131 7.65 12.24 -29.31
CA GLY A 131 7.42 10.90 -28.75
C GLY A 131 6.84 10.88 -27.33
N ARG A 132 6.56 9.66 -26.83
CA ARG A 132 6.00 9.45 -25.49
C ARG A 132 6.99 9.92 -24.42
N PRO A 133 6.57 10.76 -23.46
CA PRO A 133 7.40 11.16 -22.34
C PRO A 133 7.97 9.96 -21.58
N ARG A 134 9.20 10.10 -21.07
CA ARG A 134 9.83 9.06 -20.25
C ARG A 134 9.00 8.83 -18.99
N LYS A 135 8.78 7.55 -18.65
CA LYS A 135 8.05 7.15 -17.44
C LYS A 135 8.87 7.37 -16.17
N TYR A 136 10.20 7.26 -16.27
CA TYR A 136 11.13 7.32 -15.13
C TYR A 136 12.26 8.29 -15.43
N GLY A 137 12.74 9.00 -14.40
CA GLY A 137 13.94 9.81 -14.44
C GLY A 137 15.21 8.98 -14.33
N GLN A 138 16.31 9.60 -13.89
CA GLN A 138 17.56 8.90 -13.67
C GLN A 138 17.42 7.92 -12.51
N ARG A 139 18.14 6.79 -12.60
CA ARG A 139 18.28 5.90 -11.46
C ARG A 139 19.31 6.54 -10.51
N PRO A 140 18.97 6.84 -9.24
CA PRO A 140 19.95 7.30 -8.28
C PRO A 140 21.04 6.24 -8.13
N ASP A 141 22.28 6.70 -8.05
CA ASP A 141 23.41 5.82 -7.70
C ASP A 141 23.15 5.26 -6.29
N PRO A 142 23.15 3.92 -6.08
CA PRO A 142 22.93 3.34 -4.76
C PRO A 142 23.82 3.93 -3.66
N ASP A 143 25.01 4.43 -3.99
CA ASP A 143 25.96 5.01 -3.03
C ASP A 143 25.77 6.53 -2.80
N SER A 144 24.90 7.19 -3.58
CA SER A 144 24.69 8.64 -3.50
C SER A 144 23.97 9.09 -2.22
N HIS A 145 23.25 8.20 -1.53
CA HIS A 145 22.52 8.54 -0.31
C HIS A 145 23.39 8.70 0.94
N ALA A 146 24.67 8.29 0.90
CA ALA A 146 25.58 8.37 2.04
C ALA A 146 26.24 9.75 2.22
N ARG A 147 26.10 10.67 1.25
CA ARG A 147 26.77 11.98 1.28
C ARG A 147 25.80 13.13 1.03
N GLY A 148 25.34 13.74 2.12
CA GLY A 148 24.93 15.14 2.16
C GLY A 148 23.52 15.47 1.64
N GLY A 149 22.69 15.98 2.54
CA GLY A 149 21.59 16.92 2.27
C GLY A 149 20.82 16.73 0.97
N HIS A 150 20.00 15.68 0.87
CA HIS A 150 19.01 15.58 -0.19
C HIS A 150 17.61 15.48 0.37
N GLN A 151 16.73 16.33 -0.17
CA GLN A 151 15.31 16.38 0.15
C GLN A 151 14.70 15.01 -0.14
N PRO A 152 13.90 14.43 0.78
CA PRO A 152 13.39 13.09 0.61
C PRO A 152 12.57 12.99 -0.68
N PRO A 153 12.66 11.86 -1.43
CA PRO A 153 11.89 11.68 -2.65
C PRO A 153 10.41 11.89 -2.34
N ALA A 154 9.81 12.89 -2.99
CA ALA A 154 8.45 13.31 -2.74
C ALA A 154 7.47 12.18 -3.07
N PHE A 155 6.96 11.51 -2.04
CA PHE A 155 5.59 11.00 -2.06
C PHE A 155 4.64 12.14 -1.68
N LEU A 156 4.65 13.20 -2.48
CA LEU A 156 3.66 14.27 -2.39
C LEU A 156 3.10 14.47 -3.79
N HIS A 157 1.86 14.03 -4.00
CA HIS A 157 1.08 14.58 -5.09
C HIS A 157 0.79 16.03 -4.71
N ASP A 158 1.25 16.95 -5.55
CA ASP A 158 0.93 18.38 -5.44
C ASP A 158 -0.59 18.55 -5.37
N GLY A 159 -1.06 18.90 -4.19
CA GLY A 159 -2.35 19.54 -3.95
C GLY A 159 -2.05 20.79 -3.16
N HIS A 160 -2.25 21.94 -3.79
CA HIS A 160 -2.16 23.29 -3.24
C HIS A 160 -2.22 23.37 -1.71
N HIS A 161 -1.07 23.56 -1.06
CA HIS A 161 -0.99 23.90 0.35
C HIS A 161 -1.13 25.42 0.50
N ALA A 162 -2.31 25.87 0.93
CA ALA A 162 -2.46 27.17 1.55
C ALA A 162 -1.63 27.19 2.85
N HIS A 163 -0.91 28.30 3.04
CA HIS A 163 -0.08 28.62 4.19
C HIS A 163 -0.76 28.35 5.53
N LEU A 164 -0.14 27.52 6.38
CA LEU A 164 -0.23 27.66 7.84
C LEU A 164 1.18 27.51 8.41
N GLY A 165 1.80 28.67 8.67
CA GLY A 165 3.10 28.76 9.30
C GLY A 165 3.01 28.40 10.79
N VAL A 166 3.77 27.38 11.19
CA VAL A 166 4.17 27.19 12.58
C VAL A 166 5.66 26.86 12.58
N ARG A 167 6.50 27.81 12.98
CA ARG A 167 7.92 27.57 13.25
C ARG A 167 8.04 26.77 14.56
N PRO A 168 8.72 25.62 14.60
CA PRO A 168 9.03 24.98 15.88
C PRO A 168 10.25 25.64 16.54
N ALA A 169 10.15 25.89 17.85
CA ALA A 169 11.26 26.31 18.70
C ALA A 169 12.24 25.14 18.94
N PRO A 170 13.53 25.40 19.22
CA PRO A 170 14.53 24.35 19.35
C PRO A 170 14.51 23.75 20.76
N GLY A 171 14.32 22.44 20.89
CA GLY A 171 14.40 21.78 22.20
C GLY A 171 14.12 20.28 22.19
N LYS A 172 15.20 19.50 22.28
CA LYS A 172 15.37 18.10 22.73
C LYS A 172 14.50 17.01 22.07
N GLY A 173 15.20 16.01 21.54
CA GLY A 173 14.64 14.90 20.78
C GLY A 173 13.70 14.02 21.60
N ALA A 174 12.41 14.19 21.35
CA ALA A 174 11.42 13.14 21.48
C ALA A 174 10.87 12.91 20.08
N THR A 175 11.00 11.70 19.55
CA THR A 175 10.28 11.27 18.34
C THR A 175 8.80 11.21 18.70
N THR A 176 8.13 12.35 18.64
CA THR A 176 6.68 12.45 18.70
C THR A 176 6.15 11.60 17.54
N PRO A 177 5.38 10.52 17.77
CA PRO A 177 4.79 9.77 16.68
C PRO A 177 3.94 10.76 15.89
N LEU A 178 4.12 10.82 14.57
CA LEU A 178 3.33 11.67 13.69
C LEU A 178 1.84 11.36 13.90
N ARG A 179 1.22 12.13 14.79
CA ARG A 179 -0.21 12.16 15.00
C ARG A 179 -0.72 13.09 13.91
N TYR A 180 -1.20 12.49 12.82
CA TYR A 180 -2.16 13.17 11.97
C TYR A 180 -3.51 13.04 12.68
N PRO A 181 -4.00 14.08 13.41
CA PRO A 181 -5.35 14.06 13.93
C PRO A 181 -6.32 13.92 12.74
N GLY A 182 -7.33 13.04 12.88
CA GLY A 182 -8.34 12.81 11.84
C GLY A 182 -8.00 11.78 10.75
N THR A 183 -6.83 11.11 10.78
CA THR A 183 -6.49 10.08 9.76
C THR A 183 -6.94 8.67 10.16
N VAL A 184 -7.71 8.01 9.28
CA VAL A 184 -8.06 6.60 9.41
C VAL A 184 -6.89 5.76 8.93
N ARG A 185 -6.35 4.92 9.82
CA ARG A 185 -5.24 4.03 9.49
C ARG A 185 -5.78 2.65 9.15
N ILE A 186 -5.66 2.26 7.88
CA ILE A 186 -6.10 0.94 7.40
C ILE A 186 -4.86 0.09 7.17
N CYS A 187 -4.80 -1.07 7.80
CA CYS A 187 -3.73 -2.02 7.55
C CYS A 187 -4.15 -3.04 6.50
N VAL A 188 -3.32 -3.23 5.49
CA VAL A 188 -3.48 -4.31 4.50
C VAL A 188 -2.35 -5.30 4.74
N ARG A 189 -2.71 -6.52 5.07
CA ARG A 189 -1.73 -7.59 5.29
C ARG A 189 -2.08 -8.81 4.46
N ARG A 190 -1.03 -9.51 4.05
CA ARG A 190 -1.12 -10.97 3.98
C ARG A 190 -1.03 -11.48 5.42
N PRO A 191 -1.89 -12.41 5.86
CA PRO A 191 -1.69 -13.05 7.15
C PRO A 191 -0.25 -13.56 7.26
N ALA A 192 0.37 -13.44 8.43
CA ALA A 192 1.61 -14.17 8.64
C ALA A 192 1.28 -15.68 8.55
N PRO A 193 2.17 -16.54 8.03
CA PRO A 193 2.01 -17.97 8.26
C PRO A 193 1.92 -18.15 9.79
N CYS A 194 0.86 -18.80 10.26
CA CYS A 194 0.83 -19.29 11.63
C CYS A 194 2.07 -20.17 11.77
N LEU A 195 3.06 -19.71 12.56
CA LEU A 195 4.06 -20.62 13.09
C LEU A 195 3.25 -21.64 13.89
N GLY A 196 3.22 -22.88 13.41
CA GLY A 196 2.57 -23.98 14.09
C GLY A 196 3.11 -24.08 15.51
N ALA A 197 2.21 -24.43 16.42
CA ALA A 197 2.51 -24.83 17.79
C ALA A 197 3.58 -25.93 17.83
#